data_AF-A0A834XZF0-F1
#
_entry.id   AF-A0A834XZF0-F1
#
_cell.length_a   1.000
_cell.length_b   1.000
_cell.length_c   1.000
_cell.angle_alpha   90.00
_cell.angle_beta   90.00
_cell.angle_gamma   90.00
#
_symmetry.space_group_name_H-M   'P 1'
#
loop_
_entity.id
_entity.type
_entity.pdbx_description
1 polymer ?
#
loop_
_entity_poly.entity_id
_entity_poly.type
_entity_poly.pdbx_seq_one_letter_code
_entity_poly.pdbx_strand_id
1 'polypeptide(L)'
;MQHYQHYHIFPCGSLVPIICLMAVSYADQFGAVVLMTIALTFIGGMYSGFLANHIDIAPNFAGTLVALTNVFATIPGVVIPIVVGKLTHSANTYEEKIFTWRMVFFTISIFYVIEIIFYCIWGPADEQPWNKSNKKYESNQEIPFDKSNDN
;
A
#
# COMPACT_ATOMS: atom_id res chain seq x y z
N MET A 1 -25.03 21.03 1.10
CA MET A 1 -23.79 21.27 0.32
C MET A 1 -22.69 21.84 1.23
N GLN A 2 -22.31 21.12 2.30
CA GLN A 2 -21.28 21.57 3.26
C GLN A 2 -20.36 20.44 3.78
N HIS A 3 -20.35 19.26 3.17
CA HIS A 3 -19.55 18.13 3.67
C HIS A 3 -18.20 17.89 2.97
N TYR A 4 -17.78 18.71 2.00
CA TYR A 4 -16.62 18.39 1.15
C TYR A 4 -15.22 18.82 1.65
N GLN A 5 -15.09 19.55 2.77
CA GLN A 5 -13.81 20.22 3.10
C GLN A 5 -12.83 19.46 4.02
N HIS A 6 -13.13 18.25 4.50
CA HIS A 6 -12.23 17.55 5.44
C HIS A 6 -11.43 16.36 4.86
N TYR A 7 -11.57 16.04 3.56
CA TYR A 7 -11.00 14.81 2.98
C TYR A 7 -9.53 14.90 2.54
N HIS A 8 -8.87 16.06 2.67
CA HIS A 8 -7.53 16.27 2.12
C HIS A 8 -6.38 15.95 3.12
N ILE A 9 -6.69 15.42 4.31
CA ILE A 9 -5.70 15.24 5.40
C ILE A 9 -5.14 13.81 5.45
N PHE A 10 -5.62 12.89 4.62
CA PHE A 10 -5.18 11.49 4.61
C PHE A 10 -3.81 11.16 3.95
N PRO A 11 -3.17 11.98 3.08
CA PRO A 11 -1.90 11.58 2.44
C PRO A 11 -0.66 11.72 3.34
N CYS A 12 -0.83 12.09 4.61
CA CYS A 12 0.27 12.42 5.50
C CYS A 12 1.17 11.23 5.89
N GLY A 13 0.70 9.99 5.70
CA GLY A 13 1.42 8.78 6.09
C GLY A 13 2.70 8.53 5.30
N SER A 14 2.69 8.78 3.99
CA SER A 14 3.81 8.48 3.08
C SER A 14 4.92 9.56 3.11
N LEU A 15 4.65 10.73 3.72
CA LEU A 15 5.64 11.82 3.85
C LEU A 15 6.82 11.43 4.74
N VAL A 16 6.56 10.68 5.82
CA VAL A 16 7.62 10.24 6.73
C VAL A 16 8.62 9.31 6.02
N PRO A 17 8.19 8.25 5.30
CA PRO A 17 9.08 7.45 4.46
C PRO A 17 9.87 8.27 3.43
N ILE A 18 9.23 9.24 2.75
CA ILE A 18 9.91 10.08 1.74
C ILE A 18 11.07 10.86 2.37
N ILE A 19 10.81 11.54 3.49
CA ILE A 19 11.82 12.36 4.19
C ILE A 19 12.94 11.47 4.71
N CYS A 20 12.61 10.32 5.31
CA CYS A 20 13.60 9.38 5.81
C CYS A 20 14.50 8.82 4.69
N LEU A 21 13.93 8.43 3.54
CA LEU A 21 14.69 7.89 2.41
C LEU A 21 15.62 8.93 1.76
N MET A 22 15.19 10.19 1.68
CA MET A 22 16.07 11.28 1.24
C MET A 22 17.19 11.54 2.24
N ALA A 23 16.90 11.50 3.55
CA ALA A 23 17.89 11.71 4.59
C ALA A 23 18.95 10.59 4.64
N VAL A 24 18.58 9.34 4.36
CA VAL A 24 19.51 8.19 4.28
C VAL A 24 20.65 8.44 3.29
N SER A 25 20.41 9.20 2.21
CA SER A 25 21.43 9.50 1.20
C SER A 25 22.63 10.30 1.72
N TYR A 26 22.48 10.96 2.88
CA TYR A 26 23.50 11.82 3.49
C TYR A 26 23.94 11.34 4.88
N ALA A 27 23.34 10.26 5.38
CA ALA A 27 23.61 9.74 6.71
C ALA A 27 24.88 8.87 6.74
N ASP A 28 25.50 8.79 7.91
CA ASP A 28 26.53 7.78 8.20
C ASP A 28 25.91 6.38 8.33
N GLN A 29 26.72 5.35 8.46
CA GLN A 29 26.24 3.97 8.50
C GLN A 29 25.22 3.73 9.63
N PHE A 30 25.44 4.31 10.81
CA PHE A 30 24.51 4.13 11.93
C PHE A 30 23.21 4.92 11.71
N GLY A 31 23.32 6.19 11.31
CA GLY A 31 22.16 7.02 10.97
C GLY A 31 21.30 6.43 9.85
N ALA A 32 21.93 5.85 8.82
CA ALA A 32 21.23 5.21 7.71
C ALA A 32 20.37 4.03 8.19
N VAL A 33 20.89 3.17 9.07
CA VAL A 33 20.13 2.03 9.62
C VAL A 33 18.94 2.50 10.46
N VAL A 34 19.14 3.51 11.31
CA VAL A 34 18.06 4.07 12.14
C VAL A 34 16.96 4.67 11.27
N LEU A 35 17.33 5.51 10.29
CA LEU A 35 16.38 6.14 9.38
C LEU A 35 15.62 5.12 8.53
N MET A 36 16.29 4.08 8.03
CA MET A 36 15.66 2.98 7.30
C MET A 36 14.68 2.21 8.17
N THR A 37 15.01 1.98 9.44
CA THR A 37 14.13 1.30 10.40
C THR A 37 12.87 2.10 10.67
N ILE A 38 13.00 3.42 10.83
CA ILE A 38 11.86 4.33 11.00
C ILE A 38 11.01 4.30 9.74
N ALA A 39 11.61 4.49 8.57
CA ALA A 39 10.89 4.44 7.29
C ALA A 39 10.09 3.15 7.13
N LEU A 40 10.72 2.00 7.38
CA LEU A 40 10.08 0.69 7.22
C LEU A 40 8.94 0.46 8.21
N THR A 41 9.05 0.97 9.44
CA THR A 41 7.97 0.95 10.43
C THR A 41 6.72 1.69 9.91
N PHE A 42 6.91 2.90 9.36
CA PHE A 42 5.80 3.68 8.80
C PHE A 42 5.21 3.03 7.55
N ILE A 43 6.05 2.44 6.69
CA ILE A 43 5.60 1.66 5.52
C ILE A 43 4.73 0.47 5.97
N GLY A 44 5.13 -0.24 7.04
CA GLY A 44 4.31 -1.30 7.63
C GLY A 44 2.96 -0.80 8.14
N GLY A 45 2.93 0.40 8.75
CA GLY A 45 1.70 1.07 9.14
C GLY A 45 0.81 1.45 7.96
N MET A 46 1.38 1.89 6.84
CA MET A 46 0.62 2.18 5.61
C MET A 46 -0.03 0.92 5.03
N TYR A 47 0.66 -0.22 5.13
CA TYR A 47 0.14 -1.49 4.62
C TYR A 47 -1.14 -1.95 5.34
N SER A 48 -1.28 -1.66 6.64
CA SER A 48 -2.54 -1.96 7.35
C SER A 48 -3.70 -1.09 6.86
N GLY A 49 -3.44 0.20 6.60
CA GLY A 49 -4.40 1.11 5.99
C GLY A 49 -4.83 0.69 4.59
N PHE A 50 -3.89 0.17 3.78
CA PHE A 50 -4.19 -0.38 2.46
C PHE A 50 -5.20 -1.53 2.51
N LEU A 51 -5.04 -2.46 3.46
CA LEU A 51 -5.97 -3.58 3.63
C LEU A 51 -7.35 -3.12 4.12
N ALA A 52 -7.40 -2.19 5.08
CA ALA A 52 -8.65 -1.61 5.55
C ALA A 52 -9.40 -0.89 4.42
N ASN A 53 -8.69 -0.10 3.61
CA ASN A 53 -9.29 0.62 2.48
C ASN A 53 -9.95 -0.30 1.44
N HIS A 54 -9.40 -1.50 1.19
CA HIS A 54 -10.03 -2.47 0.29
C HIS A 54 -11.37 -2.99 0.83
N ILE A 55 -11.43 -3.20 2.15
CA ILE A 55 -12.64 -3.65 2.85
C ILE A 55 -13.67 -2.53 2.89
N ASP A 56 -13.25 -1.29 3.10
CA ASP A 56 -14.14 -0.13 3.19
C ASP A 56 -14.74 0.25 1.82
N ILE A 57 -13.92 0.20 0.75
CA ILE A 57 -14.34 0.55 -0.62
C ILE A 57 -15.24 -0.52 -1.24
N ALA A 58 -14.92 -1.81 -1.05
CA ALA A 58 -15.61 -2.90 -1.73
C ALA A 58 -15.61 -4.21 -0.92
N PRO A 59 -16.36 -4.30 0.19
CA PRO A 59 -16.36 -5.47 1.07
C PRO A 59 -16.72 -6.78 0.36
N ASN A 60 -17.59 -6.74 -0.67
CA ASN A 60 -17.98 -7.93 -1.43
C ASN A 60 -16.88 -8.44 -2.38
N PHE A 61 -15.96 -7.57 -2.80
CA PHE A 61 -14.89 -7.86 -3.75
C PHE A 61 -13.48 -7.69 -3.16
N ALA A 62 -13.37 -7.40 -1.85
CA ALA A 62 -12.12 -7.09 -1.19
C ALA A 62 -11.05 -8.17 -1.39
N GLY A 63 -11.42 -9.45 -1.25
CA GLY A 63 -10.49 -10.56 -1.47
C GLY A 63 -9.95 -10.63 -2.91
N THR A 64 -10.83 -10.43 -3.91
CA THR A 64 -10.44 -10.44 -5.33
C THR A 64 -9.57 -9.24 -5.68
N LEU A 65 -9.89 -8.05 -5.15
CA LEU A 65 -9.11 -6.84 -5.37
C LEU A 65 -7.73 -6.95 -4.73
N VAL A 66 -7.65 -7.41 -3.48
CA VAL A 66 -6.37 -7.64 -2.78
C VAL A 66 -5.51 -8.65 -3.55
N ALA A 67 -6.10 -9.75 -4.01
CA ALA A 67 -5.39 -10.74 -4.82
C ALA A 67 -4.84 -10.14 -6.13
N LEU A 68 -5.63 -9.31 -6.82
CA LEU A 68 -5.22 -8.63 -8.04
C LEU A 68 -4.05 -7.66 -7.76
N THR A 69 -4.14 -6.83 -6.73
CA THR A 69 -3.04 -5.95 -6.34
C THR A 69 -1.77 -6.72 -5.98
N ASN A 70 -1.88 -7.89 -5.34
CA ASN A 70 -0.72 -8.70 -4.99
C ASN A 70 -0.01 -9.28 -6.24
N VAL A 71 -0.77 -9.63 -7.28
CA VAL A 71 -0.19 -10.04 -8.58
C VAL A 71 0.63 -8.90 -9.17
N PHE A 72 0.07 -7.68 -9.20
CA PHE A 72 0.80 -6.50 -9.67
C PHE A 72 2.00 -6.14 -8.79
N ALA A 73 1.93 -6.36 -7.48
CA ALA A 73 3.04 -6.13 -6.54
C ALA A 73 4.19 -7.15 -6.70
N THR A 74 3.88 -8.37 -7.14
CA THR A 74 4.89 -9.43 -7.30
C THR A 74 5.87 -9.12 -8.43
N ILE A 75 5.41 -8.49 -9.53
CA ILE A 75 6.24 -8.15 -10.69
C ILE A 75 7.45 -7.27 -10.29
N PRO A 76 7.28 -6.07 -9.70
CA PRO A 76 8.40 -5.26 -9.24
C PRO A 76 9.20 -5.95 -8.15
N GLY A 77 8.57 -6.78 -7.30
CA GLY A 77 9.25 -7.58 -6.28
C GLY A 77 10.32 -8.52 -6.84
N VAL A 78 10.16 -8.99 -8.09
CA VAL A 78 11.16 -9.82 -8.79
C VAL A 78 12.12 -8.96 -9.61
N VAL A 79 11.63 -7.94 -10.31
CA VAL A 79 12.43 -7.15 -11.25
C VAL A 79 13.43 -6.24 -10.54
N ILE A 80 13.02 -5.57 -9.46
CA ILE A 80 13.84 -4.56 -8.78
C ILE A 80 15.15 -5.16 -8.23
N PRO A 81 15.15 -6.30 -7.49
CA PRO A 81 16.40 -6.90 -7.01
C PRO A 81 17.38 -7.27 -8.12
N ILE A 82 16.89 -7.73 -9.28
CA ILE A 82 17.73 -8.08 -10.44
C ILE A 82 18.43 -6.83 -10.98
N VAL A 83 17.69 -5.72 -11.13
CA VAL A 83 18.21 -4.45 -11.62
C VAL A 83 19.20 -3.85 -10.61
N VAL A 84 18.83 -3.74 -9.34
CA VAL A 84 19.68 -3.20 -8.28
C VAL A 84 20.95 -4.04 -8.10
N GLY A 85 20.83 -5.37 -8.20
CA GLY A 85 21.98 -6.28 -8.15
C GLY A 85 22.98 -6.02 -9.27
N LYS A 86 22.51 -5.87 -10.52
CA LYS A 86 23.37 -5.55 -11.66
C LYS A 86 24.04 -4.18 -11.55
N LEU A 87 23.29 -3.17 -11.09
CA LEU A 87 23.81 -1.81 -10.88
C LEU A 87 24.89 -1.81 -9.79
N THR A 88 24.64 -2.50 -8.68
CA THR A 88 25.58 -2.54 -7.55
C THR A 88 26.84 -3.37 -7.87
N HIS A 89 26.72 -4.46 -8.64
CA HIS A 89 27.88 -5.25 -9.09
C HIS A 89 28.79 -4.50 -10.05
N SER A 90 28.25 -3.56 -10.83
CA SER A 90 29.03 -2.78 -11.80
C SER A 90 29.82 -1.65 -11.13
N ALA A 91 29.46 -1.26 -9.90
CA ALA A 91 30.13 -0.23 -9.13
C ALA A 91 31.37 -0.79 -8.42
N ASN A 92 32.55 -0.37 -8.85
CA ASN A 92 33.83 -0.85 -8.32
C ASN A 92 34.41 0.10 -7.27
N THR A 93 34.11 1.40 -7.37
CA THR A 93 34.61 2.42 -6.46
C THR A 93 33.61 2.72 -5.34
N TYR A 94 34.10 3.14 -4.17
CA TYR A 94 33.24 3.56 -3.04
C TYR A 94 32.24 4.66 -3.43
N GLU A 95 32.70 5.67 -4.16
CA GLU A 95 31.88 6.77 -4.68
C GLU A 95 30.77 6.27 -5.62
N GLU A 96 31.06 5.32 -6.51
CA GLU A 96 30.08 4.74 -7.44
C GLU A 96 29.00 3.95 -6.70
N LYS A 97 29.37 3.26 -5.62
CA LYS A 97 28.42 2.51 -4.78
C LYS A 97 27.46 3.46 -4.07
N ILE A 98 27.98 4.52 -3.46
CA ILE A 98 27.13 5.54 -2.82
C ILE A 98 26.20 6.19 -3.84
N PHE A 99 26.74 6.57 -5.00
CA PHE A 99 25.93 7.18 -6.06
C PHE A 99 24.80 6.23 -6.51
N THR A 100 25.11 4.95 -6.70
CA THR A 100 24.11 3.93 -7.08
C THR A 100 23.00 3.81 -6.04
N TRP A 101 23.33 3.73 -4.75
CA TRP A 101 22.33 3.65 -3.68
C TRP A 101 21.51 4.93 -3.53
N ARG A 102 22.13 6.11 -3.68
CA ARG A 102 21.39 7.39 -3.73
C ARG A 102 20.37 7.39 -4.85
N MET A 103 20.75 6.97 -6.05
CA MET A 103 19.82 6.86 -7.18
C MET A 103 18.64 5.94 -6.88
N VAL A 104 18.88 4.81 -6.21
CA VAL A 104 17.81 3.88 -5.76
C VAL A 104 16.87 4.59 -4.78
N PHE A 105 17.38 5.23 -3.73
CA PHE A 105 16.54 5.91 -2.74
C PHE A 105 15.74 7.06 -3.33
N PHE A 106 16.36 7.90 -4.18
CA PHE A 106 15.64 8.97 -4.89
C PHE A 106 14.55 8.42 -5.81
N THR A 107 14.81 7.32 -6.52
CA THR A 107 13.80 6.66 -7.35
C THR A 107 12.60 6.24 -6.51
N ILE A 108 12.84 5.58 -5.36
CA ILE A 108 11.78 5.17 -4.43
C ILE A 108 11.01 6.39 -3.89
N SER A 109 11.70 7.46 -3.50
CA SER A 109 11.05 8.71 -3.07
C SER A 109 10.15 9.32 -4.14
N ILE A 110 10.57 9.30 -5.41
CA ILE A 110 9.73 9.77 -6.54
C ILE A 110 8.46 8.93 -6.66
N PHE A 111 8.57 7.60 -6.54
CA PHE A 111 7.38 6.72 -6.58
C PHE A 111 6.41 7.04 -5.43
N TYR A 112 6.91 7.29 -4.22
CA TYR A 112 6.05 7.72 -3.10
C TYR A 112 5.40 9.08 -3.33
N VAL A 113 6.09 10.03 -3.96
CA VAL A 113 5.48 11.32 -4.32
C VAL A 113 4.37 11.14 -5.35
N ILE A 114 4.62 10.31 -6.36
CA ILE A 114 3.61 9.96 -7.38
C ILE A 114 2.41 9.29 -6.70
N GLU A 115 2.64 8.31 -5.83
CA GLU A 115 1.61 7.66 -5.01
C GLU A 115 0.74 8.71 -4.28
N ILE A 116 1.36 9.63 -3.54
CA ILE A 116 0.64 10.69 -2.82
C ILE A 116 -0.23 11.49 -3.78
N ILE A 117 0.31 11.91 -4.92
CA ILE A 117 -0.44 12.70 -5.92
C ILE A 117 -1.63 11.88 -6.46
N PHE A 118 -1.43 10.61 -6.77
CA PHE A 118 -2.50 9.73 -7.24
C PHE A 118 -3.60 9.57 -6.18
N TYR A 119 -3.24 9.32 -4.92
CA TYR A 119 -4.22 9.21 -3.84
C TYR A 119 -4.97 10.53 -3.59
N CYS A 120 -4.28 11.67 -3.66
CA CYS A 120 -4.90 12.99 -3.51
C CYS A 120 -5.97 13.26 -4.59
N ILE A 121 -5.79 12.75 -5.80
CA ILE A 121 -6.70 13.00 -6.92
C ILE A 121 -7.83 11.96 -6.98
N TRP A 122 -7.52 10.68 -6.72
CA TRP A 122 -8.42 9.54 -6.99
C TRP A 122 -8.80 8.71 -5.75
N GLY A 123 -8.54 9.17 -4.53
CA GLY A 123 -8.88 8.43 -3.31
C GLY A 123 -10.15 8.89 -2.60
N PRO A 124 -11.37 8.77 -3.17
CA PRO A 124 -12.58 8.96 -2.38
C PRO A 124 -12.74 7.79 -1.39
N ALA A 125 -13.08 8.14 -0.14
CA ALA A 125 -13.21 7.20 0.97
C ALA A 125 -14.60 6.54 1.07
N ASP A 126 -15.44 6.69 0.05
CA ASP A 126 -16.80 6.16 0.04
C ASP A 126 -16.88 4.79 -0.64
N GLU A 127 -17.82 3.96 -0.18
CA GLU A 127 -18.15 2.67 -0.78
C GLU A 127 -18.49 2.87 -2.27
N GLN A 128 -17.84 2.10 -3.14
CA GLN A 128 -17.99 2.30 -4.57
C GLN A 128 -19.33 1.75 -5.07
N PRO A 129 -20.02 2.43 -6.01
CA PRO A 129 -21.38 2.09 -6.41
C PRO A 129 -21.52 0.72 -7.09
N TRP A 130 -20.43 0.18 -7.62
CA TRP A 130 -20.35 -1.18 -8.20
C TRP A 130 -20.19 -2.28 -7.14
N ASN A 131 -20.02 -1.94 -5.86
CA ASN A 131 -19.93 -2.91 -4.76
C ASN A 131 -21.27 -3.59 -4.43
N LYS A 132 -22.39 -3.19 -5.05
CA LYS A 132 -23.69 -3.85 -4.87
C LYS A 132 -23.63 -5.27 -5.43
N SER A 133 -23.46 -6.26 -4.56
CA SER A 133 -23.66 -7.66 -4.95
C SER A 133 -25.15 -7.93 -5.09
N ASN A 134 -25.56 -8.52 -6.22
CA ASN A 134 -26.89 -9.10 -6.37
C ASN A 134 -26.97 -10.45 -5.63
N LYS A 135 -26.69 -10.49 -4.32
CA LYS A 135 -26.92 -11.68 -3.49
C LYS A 135 -28.22 -11.54 -2.70
N LYS A 136 -29.34 -11.80 -3.37
CA LYS A 136 -30.54 -12.38 -2.75
C LYS A 136 -30.27 -13.88 -2.53
N TYR A 137 -29.76 -14.31 -1.38
CA TYR A 137 -29.69 -15.70 -0.85
C TYR A 137 -28.81 -15.53 0.40
N GLU A 138 -29.30 -15.51 1.65
CA GLU A 138 -30.03 -16.56 2.37
C GLU A 138 -30.83 -15.96 3.57
N SER A 139 -31.77 -15.04 3.33
CA SER A 139 -32.66 -14.57 4.40
C SER A 139 -33.93 -15.42 4.58
N ASN A 140 -34.07 -16.54 3.87
CA ASN A 140 -35.28 -17.40 3.91
C ASN A 140 -34.94 -18.91 3.84
N GLN A 141 -33.95 -19.37 4.60
CA GLN A 141 -34.02 -20.75 5.11
C GLN A 141 -34.39 -20.67 6.59
N GLU A 142 -35.63 -20.30 6.85
CA GLU A 142 -36.31 -20.88 8.01
C GLU A 142 -36.28 -22.38 7.79
N ILE A 143 -35.41 -23.08 8.54
CA ILE A 143 -35.51 -24.52 8.67
C ILE A 143 -36.92 -24.75 9.20
N PRO A 144 -37.84 -25.39 8.46
CA PRO A 144 -39.14 -25.73 9.01
C PRO A 144 -38.81 -26.67 10.16
N PHE A 145 -39.00 -26.22 11.40
CA PHE A 145 -39.09 -27.13 12.52
C PHE A 145 -40.30 -28.00 12.22
N ASP A 146 -40.02 -29.20 11.74
CA ASP A 146 -40.98 -30.27 11.58
C ASP A 146 -41.60 -30.53 12.97
N LYS A 147 -42.75 -29.89 13.22
CA LYS A 147 -43.66 -30.30 14.28
C LYS A 147 -44.53 -31.41 13.71
N SER A 148 -43.95 -32.58 13.45
CA SER A 148 -44.72 -33.79 13.25
C SER A 148 -44.26 -34.85 14.25
N ASN A 149 -45.25 -35.26 15.05
CA ASN A 149 -45.29 -36.41 15.95
C ASN A 149 -44.54 -36.29 17.28
N ASP A 150 -45.22 -35.69 18.26
CA ASP A 150 -45.37 -36.30 19.58
C ASP A 150 -46.85 -36.13 19.99
N ASN A 151 -47.69 -37.09 19.56
CA ASN A 151 -49.01 -37.38 20.14
C ASN A 151 -48.85 -38.51 21.15
#